data_AF-A0A7M3Y757-F1
#
_entry.id   AF-A0A7M3Y757-F1
#
_cell.length_a   1.000
_cell.length_b   1.000
_cell.length_c   1.000
_cell.angle_alpha   90.00
_cell.angle_beta   90.00
_cell.angle_gamma   90.00
#
_symmetry.space_group_name_H-M   'P 1'
#
loop_
_entity.id
_entity.type
_entity.pdbx_description
1 polymer ?
#
loop_
_entity_poly.entity_id
_entity_poly.type
_entity_poly.pdbx_seq_one_letter_code
_entity_poly.pdbx_strand_id
1 'polypeptide(L)'
;GDEAGYDAAAETVMKNIIITYSQATLKYTSKMDNADSGAKYQAEGYAFWKAIEAYAAPYTDGCYNMAVHKVFMMGDIDAAACDAFIWTNGSMDSTGTNDTCYNTVTHQVSTDVSNETECDGYAAMYFQDMYGAQKINEILNLQDATQLGTSYDVAPHLAHVWAHYGITAADIGAMS
;
A
#
# COMPACT_ATOMS: atom_id res chain seq x y z
N GLY A 1 -10.82 24.23 25.84
CA GLY A 1 -10.78 22.77 25.67
C GLY A 1 -9.34 22.38 25.48
N ASP A 2 -8.92 21.25 26.03
CA ASP A 2 -7.54 20.77 25.88
C ASP A 2 -7.36 20.27 24.45
N GLU A 3 -6.66 21.04 23.61
CA GLU A 3 -6.39 20.79 22.19
C GLU A 3 -5.86 19.37 21.96
N ALA A 4 -4.95 18.91 22.84
CA ALA A 4 -4.40 17.57 22.81
C ALA A 4 -5.46 16.47 22.99
N GLY A 5 -6.50 16.73 23.79
CA GLY A 5 -7.61 15.79 23.98
C GLY A 5 -8.54 15.70 22.77
N TYR A 6 -8.68 16.80 22.01
CA TYR A 6 -9.45 16.81 20.76
C TYR A 6 -8.71 16.12 19.62
N ASP A 7 -7.39 16.33 19.51
CA ASP A 7 -6.57 15.72 18.47
C ASP A 7 -6.51 14.19 18.64
N ALA A 8 -6.29 13.69 19.85
CA ALA A 8 -6.30 12.25 20.11
C ALA A 8 -7.66 11.59 19.82
N ALA A 9 -8.76 12.31 20.07
CA ALA A 9 -10.10 11.83 19.74
C ALA A 9 -10.32 11.79 18.21
N ALA A 10 -9.86 12.82 17.49
CA ALA A 10 -9.92 12.87 16.04
C ALA A 10 -9.08 11.74 15.39
N GLU A 11 -7.87 11.50 15.87
CA GLU A 11 -7.01 10.39 15.43
C GLU A 11 -7.69 9.04 15.64
N THR A 12 -8.32 8.84 16.80
CA THR A 12 -9.06 7.61 17.11
C THR A 12 -10.24 7.40 16.15
N VAL A 13 -10.98 8.47 15.85
CA VAL A 13 -12.09 8.43 14.89
C VAL A 13 -11.57 8.08 13.49
N MET A 14 -10.49 8.73 13.04
CA MET A 14 -9.90 8.46 11.73
C MET A 14 -9.39 7.02 11.62
N LYS A 15 -8.69 6.51 12.64
CA LYS A 15 -8.25 5.11 12.69
C LYS A 15 -9.42 4.15 12.48
N ASN A 16 -10.54 4.35 13.19
CA ASN A 16 -11.72 3.49 13.07
C ASN A 16 -12.41 3.60 11.69
N ILE A 17 -12.42 4.79 11.09
CA ILE A 17 -12.91 5.00 9.72
C ILE A 17 -12.03 4.21 8.74
N ILE A 18 -10.70 4.38 8.80
CA ILE A 18 -9.77 3.65 7.92
C ILE A 18 -9.93 2.14 8.06
N ILE A 19 -10.04 1.60 9.28
CA ILE A 19 -10.30 0.17 9.51
C ILE A 19 -11.58 -0.27 8.80
N THR A 20 -12.70 0.40 9.09
CA THR A 20 -14.03 0.00 8.61
C THR A 20 -14.10 -0.02 7.08
N TYR A 21 -13.61 1.04 6.45
CA TYR A 21 -13.66 1.17 5.00
C TYR A 21 -12.57 0.35 4.29
N SER A 22 -11.42 0.09 4.94
CA SER A 22 -10.43 -0.88 4.44
C SER A 22 -11.01 -2.29 4.39
N GLN A 23 -11.63 -2.74 5.49
CA GLN A 23 -12.31 -4.04 5.56
C GLN A 23 -13.40 -4.17 4.49
N ALA A 24 -14.22 -3.13 4.31
CA ALA A 24 -15.25 -3.14 3.29
C ALA A 24 -14.64 -3.21 1.88
N THR A 25 -13.63 -2.37 1.57
CA THR A 25 -12.93 -2.39 0.28
C THR A 25 -12.37 -3.77 -0.02
N LEU A 26 -11.59 -4.35 0.90
CA LEU A 26 -11.02 -5.70 0.78
C LEU A 26 -12.09 -6.77 0.52
N LYS A 27 -13.27 -6.64 1.16
CA LYS A 27 -14.33 -7.65 1.12
C LYS A 27 -15.01 -7.65 -0.23
N TYR A 28 -15.11 -6.47 -0.84
CA TYR A 28 -15.81 -6.31 -2.09
C TYR A 28 -14.90 -6.57 -3.28
N THR A 29 -13.63 -6.19 -3.22
CA THR A 29 -12.64 -6.57 -4.22
C THR A 29 -12.44 -8.09 -4.27
N SER A 30 -12.50 -8.79 -3.14
CA SER A 30 -12.40 -10.27 -3.11
C SER A 30 -13.63 -10.98 -3.66
N LYS A 31 -14.77 -10.30 -3.80
CA LYS A 31 -16.04 -10.87 -4.30
C LYS A 31 -16.32 -10.57 -5.76
N MET A 32 -15.49 -9.77 -6.42
CA MET A 32 -15.68 -9.39 -7.83
C MET A 32 -15.61 -10.57 -8.80
N ASP A 33 -15.05 -11.72 -8.39
CA ASP A 33 -15.23 -13.01 -9.06
C ASP A 33 -16.62 -13.60 -8.78
N ASN A 34 -17.65 -12.92 -9.29
CA ASN A 34 -19.02 -13.39 -9.22
C ASN A 34 -19.77 -13.02 -10.49
N ALA A 35 -20.30 -14.04 -11.19
CA ALA A 35 -20.97 -13.85 -12.47
C ALA A 35 -22.23 -12.98 -12.39
N ASP A 36 -22.95 -13.02 -11.26
CA ASP A 36 -24.24 -12.35 -11.12
C ASP A 36 -24.13 -10.98 -10.42
N SER A 37 -23.14 -10.83 -9.53
CA SER A 37 -23.01 -9.70 -8.60
C SER A 37 -21.66 -8.98 -8.69
N GLY A 38 -20.73 -9.41 -9.56
CA GLY A 38 -19.39 -8.82 -9.67
C GLY A 38 -19.41 -7.30 -9.86
N ALA A 39 -20.23 -6.80 -10.79
CA ALA A 39 -20.37 -5.36 -11.03
C ALA A 39 -20.95 -4.60 -9.81
N LYS A 40 -21.86 -5.23 -9.05
CA LYS A 40 -22.37 -4.67 -7.80
C LYS A 40 -21.26 -4.60 -6.74
N TYR A 41 -20.46 -5.66 -6.61
CA TYR A 41 -19.34 -5.67 -5.66
C TYR A 41 -18.26 -4.68 -6.05
N GLN A 42 -17.97 -4.51 -7.34
CA GLN A 42 -17.06 -3.46 -7.81
C GLN A 42 -17.58 -2.06 -7.44
N ALA A 43 -18.88 -1.79 -7.65
CA ALA A 43 -19.50 -0.52 -7.26
C ALA A 43 -19.48 -0.28 -5.75
N GLU A 44 -19.77 -1.31 -4.95
CA GLU A 44 -19.70 -1.24 -3.49
C GLU A 44 -18.25 -1.00 -3.03
N GLY A 45 -17.29 -1.77 -3.54
CA GLY A 45 -15.85 -1.59 -3.26
C GLY A 45 -15.37 -0.18 -3.63
N TYR A 46 -15.76 0.33 -4.81
CA TYR A 46 -15.47 1.69 -5.23
C TYR A 46 -16.01 2.72 -4.22
N ALA A 47 -17.27 2.61 -3.83
CA ALA A 47 -17.88 3.55 -2.89
C ALA A 47 -17.16 3.54 -1.52
N PHE A 48 -16.78 2.36 -1.01
CA PHE A 48 -16.04 2.27 0.24
C PHE A 48 -14.62 2.82 0.13
N TRP A 49 -13.92 2.54 -0.97
CA TRP A 49 -12.59 3.09 -1.22
C TRP A 49 -12.62 4.63 -1.30
N LYS A 50 -13.55 5.19 -2.09
CA LYS A 50 -13.68 6.64 -2.26
C LYS A 50 -13.99 7.39 -0.96
N ALA A 51 -14.55 6.71 0.06
CA ALA A 51 -14.79 7.32 1.36
C ALA A 51 -13.50 7.60 2.14
N ILE A 52 -12.42 6.85 1.88
CA ILE A 52 -11.15 6.96 2.60
C ILE A 52 -9.95 7.35 1.74
N GLU A 53 -10.07 7.31 0.41
CA GLU A 53 -8.94 7.52 -0.50
C GLU A 53 -8.16 8.81 -0.20
N ALA A 54 -8.82 9.94 0.04
CA ALA A 54 -8.13 11.20 0.31
C ALA A 54 -7.24 11.15 1.58
N TYR A 55 -7.55 10.26 2.51
CA TYR A 55 -6.82 10.03 3.75
C TYR A 55 -5.83 8.86 3.66
N ALA A 56 -5.89 8.09 2.57
CA ALA A 56 -5.09 6.89 2.36
C ALA A 56 -4.02 7.11 1.30
N ALA A 57 -4.37 7.73 0.17
CA ALA A 57 -3.52 7.86 -1.01
C ALA A 57 -2.12 8.45 -0.75
N PRO A 58 -1.94 9.47 0.11
CA PRO A 58 -0.61 10.00 0.43
C PRO A 58 0.35 8.99 1.07
N TYR A 59 -0.16 7.88 1.60
CA TYR A 59 0.63 6.82 2.24
C TYR A 59 0.78 5.60 1.33
N THR A 60 0.70 5.80 0.01
CA THR A 60 0.73 4.73 -0.99
C THR A 60 1.76 4.95 -2.10
N ASP A 61 2.78 5.75 -1.83
CA ASP A 61 3.88 5.99 -2.75
C ASP A 61 4.77 4.75 -2.86
N GLY A 62 5.53 4.71 -3.95
CA GLY A 62 6.51 3.67 -4.18
C GLY A 62 7.62 4.07 -5.13
N CYS A 63 8.63 3.22 -5.20
CA CYS A 63 9.75 3.36 -6.12
C CYS A 63 9.69 2.25 -7.16
N TYR A 64 9.64 2.61 -8.44
CA TYR A 64 9.76 1.63 -9.51
C TYR A 64 11.24 1.25 -9.72
N ASN A 65 11.49 -0.05 -9.81
CA ASN A 65 12.81 -0.60 -10.12
C ASN A 65 12.89 -0.96 -11.59
N MET A 66 13.84 -0.37 -12.32
CA MET A 66 14.01 -0.63 -13.77
C MET A 66 14.67 -1.97 -14.09
N ALA A 67 15.38 -2.59 -13.15
CA ALA A 67 16.05 -3.87 -13.37
C ALA A 67 15.07 -5.05 -13.26
N VAL A 68 14.17 -5.00 -12.27
CA VAL A 68 13.17 -6.08 -12.04
C VAL A 68 11.74 -5.71 -12.49
N HIS A 69 11.53 -4.47 -12.97
CA HIS A 69 10.25 -3.96 -13.46
C HIS A 69 9.09 -4.04 -12.46
N LYS A 70 9.37 -3.78 -11.18
CA LYS A 70 8.39 -3.82 -10.09
C LYS A 70 8.40 -2.52 -9.28
N VAL A 71 7.27 -2.20 -8.66
CA VAL A 71 7.18 -1.11 -7.69
C VAL A 71 7.31 -1.66 -6.29
N PHE A 72 8.27 -1.12 -5.55
CA PHE A 72 8.35 -1.35 -4.11
C PHE A 72 7.56 -0.24 -3.40
N MET A 73 6.51 -0.64 -2.68
CA MET A 73 5.66 0.28 -1.91
C MET A 73 6.39 0.77 -0.67
N MET A 74 6.40 2.08 -0.44
CA MET A 74 7.21 2.72 0.62
C MET A 74 6.44 3.65 1.54
N GLY A 75 5.17 3.95 1.25
CA GLY A 75 4.31 4.73 2.14
C GLY A 75 4.27 6.20 1.77
N ASP A 76 4.59 7.08 2.69
CA ASP A 76 4.70 8.53 2.47
C ASP A 76 6.18 8.88 2.40
N ILE A 77 6.67 9.07 1.17
CA ILE A 77 8.08 9.32 0.88
C ILE A 77 8.21 10.40 -0.19
N ASP A 78 9.33 11.12 -0.18
CA ASP A 78 9.71 11.91 -1.34
C ASP A 78 10.44 11.06 -2.39
N ALA A 79 10.57 11.59 -3.61
CA ALA A 79 11.26 10.91 -4.69
C ALA A 79 12.74 10.61 -4.36
N ALA A 80 13.40 11.41 -3.51
CA ALA A 80 14.80 11.22 -3.16
C ALA A 80 15.02 9.95 -2.33
N ALA A 81 13.98 9.48 -1.60
CA ALA A 81 14.03 8.17 -0.96
C ALA A 81 14.29 7.04 -1.96
N CYS A 82 13.89 7.15 -3.23
CA CYS A 82 14.17 6.12 -4.24
C CYS A 82 15.65 6.04 -4.64
N ASP A 83 16.45 7.11 -4.46
CA ASP A 83 17.90 7.09 -4.68
C ASP A 83 18.67 6.49 -3.47
N ALA A 84 17.97 6.27 -2.35
CA ALA A 84 18.60 5.91 -1.08
C ALA A 84 18.76 4.40 -0.86
N PHE A 85 18.46 3.58 -1.87
CA PHE A 85 18.72 2.15 -1.87
C PHE A 85 20.22 1.87 -2.02
N ILE A 86 20.75 1.02 -1.16
CA ILE A 86 22.13 0.56 -1.20
C ILE A 86 22.20 -0.95 -1.05
N TRP A 87 23.14 -1.59 -1.75
CA TRP A 87 23.49 -2.97 -1.50
C TRP A 87 24.39 -3.06 -0.26
N THR A 88 23.99 -3.84 0.74
CA THR A 88 24.72 -3.97 2.00
C THR A 88 24.96 -5.42 2.33
N ASN A 89 26.14 -5.75 2.84
CA ASN A 89 26.47 -7.09 3.33
C ASN A 89 26.07 -7.20 4.81
N GLY A 90 25.19 -8.16 5.12
CA GLY A 90 24.56 -8.29 6.43
C GLY A 90 23.55 -7.17 6.62
N SER A 91 22.31 -7.41 6.17
CA SER A 91 21.21 -6.44 6.31
C SER A 91 21.31 -5.71 7.66
N MET A 92 21.09 -4.40 7.69
CA MET A 92 21.16 -3.62 8.95
C MET A 92 20.15 -4.09 10.03
N ASP A 93 19.43 -5.18 9.78
CA ASP A 93 18.75 -6.01 10.76
C ASP A 93 19.78 -6.74 11.65
N SER A 94 19.59 -6.62 12.96
CA SER A 94 20.36 -7.36 13.97
C SER A 94 20.43 -8.89 13.78
N THR A 95 19.55 -9.46 12.95
CA THR A 95 19.47 -10.90 12.64
C THR A 95 19.86 -11.25 11.20
N GLY A 96 20.23 -10.26 10.38
CA GLY A 96 20.56 -10.43 8.97
C GLY A 96 21.93 -11.05 8.72
N THR A 97 21.97 -12.18 8.01
CA THR A 97 23.23 -12.83 7.60
C THR A 97 23.54 -12.69 6.11
N ASN A 98 22.62 -12.12 5.33
CA ASN A 98 22.69 -12.08 3.87
C ASN A 98 22.79 -10.63 3.38
N ASP A 99 23.40 -10.48 2.20
CA ASP A 99 23.37 -9.21 1.49
C ASP A 99 21.93 -8.79 1.17
N THR A 100 21.61 -7.51 1.30
CA THR A 100 20.27 -6.98 1.02
C THR A 100 20.30 -5.60 0.35
N CYS A 101 19.25 -5.31 -0.42
CA CYS A 101 18.99 -3.98 -0.93
C CYS A 101 18.17 -3.19 0.09
N TYR A 102 18.83 -2.25 0.75
CA TYR A 102 18.30 -1.55 1.90
C TYR A 102 18.14 -0.06 1.60
N ASN A 103 16.99 0.50 1.96
CA ASN A 103 16.74 1.92 1.85
C ASN A 103 17.22 2.66 3.10
N THR A 104 18.18 3.56 2.95
CA THR A 104 18.77 4.29 4.09
C THR A 104 17.88 5.39 4.67
N VAL A 105 16.82 5.80 3.97
CA VAL A 105 15.85 6.81 4.44
C VAL A 105 14.70 6.14 5.19
N THR A 106 14.08 5.11 4.60
CA THR A 106 12.92 4.44 5.21
C THR A 106 13.27 3.24 6.07
N HIS A 107 14.53 2.81 6.06
CA HIS A 107 15.01 1.60 6.75
C HIS A 107 14.35 0.30 6.28
N GLN A 108 13.73 0.30 5.10
CA GLN A 108 13.10 -0.88 4.52
C GLN A 108 14.07 -1.70 3.67
N VAL A 109 13.84 -3.00 3.61
CA VAL A 109 14.55 -3.91 2.71
C VAL A 109 13.66 -4.26 1.53
N SER A 110 14.15 -4.05 0.30
CA SER A 110 13.43 -4.50 -0.89
C SER A 110 13.47 -6.02 -0.98
N THR A 111 12.29 -6.64 -1.08
CA THR A 111 12.12 -8.09 -1.24
C THR A 111 12.03 -8.53 -2.70
N ASP A 112 12.07 -7.58 -3.64
CA ASP A 112 11.91 -7.84 -5.08
C ASP A 112 13.22 -7.99 -5.83
N VAL A 113 14.35 -7.78 -5.16
CA VAL A 113 15.70 -7.78 -5.73
C VAL A 113 16.58 -8.82 -5.02
N SER A 114 17.56 -9.35 -5.75
CA SER A 114 18.37 -10.50 -5.34
C SER A 114 19.88 -10.26 -5.43
N ASN A 115 20.30 -9.14 -6.02
CA ASN A 115 21.71 -8.78 -6.21
C ASN A 115 21.90 -7.26 -6.30
N GLU A 116 23.15 -6.82 -6.24
CA GLU A 116 23.55 -5.40 -6.29
C GLU A 116 23.05 -4.69 -7.56
N THR A 117 23.22 -5.30 -8.74
CA THR A 117 22.75 -4.73 -10.02
C THR A 117 21.24 -4.46 -10.02
N GLU A 118 20.46 -5.35 -9.43
CA GLU A 118 19.01 -5.14 -9.29
C GLU A 118 18.70 -4.04 -8.27
N CYS A 119 19.48 -3.92 -7.19
CA CYS A 119 19.33 -2.85 -6.20
C CYS A 119 19.57 -1.46 -6.80
N ASP A 120 20.57 -1.33 -7.67
CA ASP A 120 20.90 -0.12 -8.42
C ASP A 120 19.81 0.30 -9.43
N GLY A 121 18.78 -0.54 -9.61
CA GLY A 121 17.64 -0.27 -10.49
C GLY A 121 16.62 0.75 -9.94
N TYR A 122 16.71 1.13 -8.67
CA TYR A 122 15.88 2.20 -8.10
C TYR A 122 16.50 3.58 -8.35
N ALA A 123 15.66 4.57 -8.64
CA ALA A 123 16.08 5.97 -8.75
C ALA A 123 14.89 6.92 -8.55
N ALA A 124 15.15 8.16 -8.11
CA ALA A 124 14.15 9.20 -7.92
C ALA A 124 13.32 9.52 -9.16
N MET A 125 13.92 9.39 -10.36
CA MET A 125 13.18 9.59 -11.62
C MET A 125 12.10 8.52 -11.88
N TYR A 126 12.12 7.42 -11.12
CA TYR A 126 11.16 6.31 -11.19
C TYR A 126 10.21 6.28 -10.00
N PHE A 127 10.17 7.37 -9.22
CA PHE A 127 9.17 7.59 -8.18
C PHE A 127 7.74 7.44 -8.72
N GLN A 128 6.88 6.80 -7.93
CA GLN A 128 5.47 6.56 -8.23
C GLN A 128 4.61 7.18 -7.14
N ASP A 129 4.07 8.36 -7.44
CA ASP A 129 3.15 9.10 -6.57
C ASP A 129 1.82 8.36 -6.42
N MET A 130 1.42 8.08 -5.17
CA MET A 130 0.16 7.42 -4.80
C MET A 130 -0.12 6.12 -5.58
N TYR A 131 0.93 5.34 -5.88
CA TYR A 131 0.84 4.13 -6.71
C TYR A 131 -0.23 3.14 -6.22
N GLY A 132 -0.26 2.86 -4.92
CA GLY A 132 -1.24 1.92 -4.36
C GLY A 132 -2.67 2.40 -4.54
N ALA A 133 -2.95 3.69 -4.32
CA ALA A 133 -4.26 4.28 -4.59
C ALA A 133 -4.63 4.20 -6.07
N GLN A 134 -3.69 4.47 -6.99
CA GLN A 134 -3.92 4.31 -8.43
C GLN A 134 -4.29 2.86 -8.78
N LYS A 135 -3.62 1.86 -8.19
CA LYS A 135 -3.97 0.44 -8.40
C LYS A 135 -5.34 0.06 -7.89
N ILE A 136 -5.72 0.53 -6.71
CA ILE A 136 -7.08 0.32 -6.20
C ILE A 136 -8.12 0.97 -7.13
N ASN A 137 -7.85 2.17 -7.64
CA ASN A 137 -8.71 2.85 -8.61
C ASN A 137 -8.83 2.12 -9.95
N GLU A 138 -7.74 1.55 -10.46
CA GLU A 138 -7.75 0.71 -11.66
C GLU A 138 -8.65 -0.53 -11.48
N ILE A 139 -8.48 -1.26 -10.36
CA ILE A 139 -9.27 -2.45 -10.02
C ILE A 139 -10.76 -2.10 -9.89
N LEU A 140 -11.07 -0.99 -9.23
CA LEU A 140 -12.44 -0.54 -8.95
C LEU A 140 -13.02 0.37 -10.05
N ASN A 141 -12.38 0.44 -11.22
CA ASN A 141 -12.85 1.27 -12.32
C ASN A 141 -14.17 0.71 -12.89
N LEU A 142 -15.27 1.40 -12.61
CA LEU A 142 -16.63 1.00 -13.03
C LEU A 142 -16.83 1.03 -14.56
N GLN A 143 -15.91 1.60 -15.32
CA GLN A 143 -15.92 1.58 -16.79
C GLN A 143 -15.09 0.43 -17.37
N ASP A 144 -14.32 -0.27 -16.53
CA ASP A 144 -13.47 -1.39 -16.94
C ASP A 144 -14.08 -2.73 -16.54
N ALA A 145 -14.85 -3.30 -17.47
CA ALA A 145 -15.44 -4.61 -17.29
C ALA A 145 -14.40 -5.76 -17.28
N THR A 146 -13.14 -5.50 -17.67
CA THR A 146 -12.09 -6.55 -17.66
C THR A 146 -11.65 -6.93 -16.26
N GLN A 147 -11.98 -6.10 -15.25
CA GLN A 147 -11.73 -6.41 -13.84
C GLN A 147 -12.78 -7.38 -13.25
N LEU A 148 -13.88 -7.68 -13.95
CA LEU A 148 -14.93 -8.57 -13.45
C LEU A 148 -14.56 -10.04 -13.65
N GLY A 149 -15.09 -10.92 -12.78
CA GLY A 149 -14.72 -12.35 -12.82
C GLY A 149 -13.33 -12.63 -12.24
N THR A 150 -12.79 -11.69 -11.47
CA THR A 150 -11.52 -11.82 -10.76
C THR A 150 -11.67 -11.30 -9.33
N SER A 151 -11.10 -12.02 -8.37
CA SER A 151 -10.97 -11.59 -6.98
C SER A 151 -9.63 -10.88 -6.80
N TYR A 152 -9.64 -9.71 -6.17
CA TYR A 152 -8.43 -8.94 -5.92
C TYR A 152 -8.14 -8.83 -4.43
N ASP A 153 -6.89 -9.15 -4.06
CA ASP A 153 -6.32 -8.78 -2.78
C ASP A 153 -5.66 -7.40 -2.90
N VAL A 154 -6.25 -6.41 -2.26
CA VAL A 154 -5.74 -5.03 -2.23
C VAL A 154 -5.03 -4.69 -0.92
N ALA A 155 -4.87 -5.65 0.00
CA ALA A 155 -4.18 -5.43 1.27
C ALA A 155 -2.74 -4.91 1.09
N PRO A 156 -1.94 -5.38 0.12
CA PRO A 156 -0.60 -4.84 -0.12
C PRO A 156 -0.58 -3.34 -0.45
N HIS A 157 -1.65 -2.81 -1.06
CA HIS A 157 -1.77 -1.39 -1.39
C HIS A 157 -2.17 -0.53 -0.19
N LEU A 158 -2.70 -1.13 0.87
CA LEU A 158 -3.16 -0.44 2.08
C LEU A 158 -2.23 -0.64 3.28
N ALA A 159 -1.25 -1.54 3.21
CA ALA A 159 -0.37 -1.88 4.32
C ALA A 159 0.33 -0.66 4.94
N HIS A 160 0.83 0.25 4.11
CA HIS A 160 1.47 1.50 4.57
C HIS A 160 0.50 2.52 5.13
N VAL A 161 -0.72 2.58 4.59
CA VAL A 161 -1.82 3.37 5.16
C VAL A 161 -2.11 2.86 6.58
N TRP A 162 -2.22 1.56 6.75
CA TRP A 162 -2.47 0.97 8.07
C TRP A 162 -1.34 1.25 9.04
N ALA A 163 -0.09 1.11 8.60
CA ALA A 163 1.07 1.45 9.42
C ALA A 163 1.04 2.92 9.87
N HIS A 164 0.70 3.85 8.97
CA HIS A 164 0.57 5.26 9.28
C HIS A 164 -0.44 5.53 10.42
N TYR A 165 -1.62 4.91 10.35
CA TYR A 165 -2.66 5.05 11.38
C TYR A 165 -2.48 4.11 12.59
N GLY A 166 -1.34 3.43 12.71
CA GLY A 166 -1.09 2.46 13.78
C GLY A 166 -2.09 1.31 13.82
N ILE A 167 -2.60 0.89 12.66
CA ILE A 167 -3.53 -0.21 12.45
C ILE A 167 -2.73 -1.49 12.20
N THR A 168 -3.10 -2.55 12.91
CA THR A 168 -2.46 -3.87 12.80
C THR A 168 -3.31 -4.85 11.99
N ALA A 169 -2.73 -5.98 11.60
CA ALA A 169 -3.48 -7.08 11.00
C ALA A 169 -4.63 -7.58 11.90
N ALA A 170 -4.49 -7.48 13.23
CA ALA A 170 -5.56 -7.84 14.17
C ALA A 170 -6.76 -6.88 14.10
N ASP A 171 -6.50 -5.59 13.88
CA ASP A 171 -7.54 -4.56 13.71
C ASP A 171 -8.31 -4.76 12.39
N ILE A 172 -7.61 -5.14 11.32
CA ILE A 172 -8.23 -5.44 10.01
C ILE A 172 -8.95 -6.80 10.03
N GLY A 173 -8.42 -7.78 10.75
CA GLY A 173 -8.97 -9.13 10.85
C GLY A 173 -8.59 -10.03 9.67
N ALA A 174 -8.67 -11.35 9.88
CA ALA A 174 -8.59 -12.33 8.80
C ALA A 174 -9.91 -12.29 8.04
N MET A 175 -9.93 -11.67 6.88
CA MET A 175 -11.10 -11.72 6.02
C MET A 175 -11.11 -13.06 5.28
N SER A 176 -11.55 -14.09 6.01
CA SER A 176 -11.79 -15.45 5.51
C SER A 176 -12.99 -15.52 4.57
#